data_AF-A0A933RP33-F1
#
_entry.id   AF-A0A933RP33-F1
#
_cell.length_a   1.000
_cell.length_b   1.000
_cell.length_c   1.000
_cell.angle_alpha   90.00
_cell.angle_beta   90.00
_cell.angle_gamma   90.00
#
_symmetry.space_group_name_H-M   'P 1'
#
loop_
_entity.id
_entity.type
_entity.pdbx_description
1 polymer ?
#
loop_
_entity_poly.entity_id
_entity_poly.type
_entity_poly.pdbx_seq_one_letter_code
_entity_poly.pdbx_strand_id
1 'polypeptide(L)' 'RRVEKNEVRAVINTGQIIAEYPNDNPFPSCLMLATVRGRPLHVVVAVANKNRRCHIVTIYVPDPAKWSDDFKTRRRPWNV' A
#
# COMPACT_ATOMS: atom_id res chain seq x y z
N ARG A 1 -4.97 -13.30 -5.07
CA ARG A 1 -4.97 -13.88 -3.69
C ARG A 1 -6.10 -13.23 -2.90
N ARG A 2 -6.83 -13.99 -2.07
CA ARG A 2 -7.88 -13.44 -1.20
C ARG A 2 -7.25 -12.64 -0.05
N VAL A 3 -7.81 -11.47 0.27
CA VAL A 3 -7.40 -10.63 1.40
C VAL A 3 -8.65 -10.23 2.17
N GLU A 4 -8.64 -10.44 3.48
CA GLU A 4 -9.79 -10.22 4.35
C GLU A 4 -9.84 -8.76 4.87
N LYS A 5 -11.05 -8.26 5.18
CA LYS A 5 -11.23 -6.87 5.66
C LYS A 5 -10.40 -6.54 6.90
N ASN A 6 -10.23 -7.50 7.81
CA ASN A 6 -9.42 -7.30 9.02
C ASN A 6 -7.93 -7.21 8.72
N GLU A 7 -7.45 -7.86 7.66
CA GLU A 7 -6.06 -7.70 7.22
C GLU A 7 -5.83 -6.30 6.64
N VAL A 8 -6.80 -5.78 5.87
CA VAL A 8 -6.75 -4.39 5.38
C VAL A 8 -6.66 -3.43 6.56
N ARG A 9 -7.53 -3.56 7.57
CA ARG A 9 -7.52 -2.70 8.78
C ARG A 9 -6.19 -2.77 9.53
N ALA A 10 -5.58 -3.95 9.64
CA ALA A 10 -4.28 -4.08 10.26
C ALA A 10 -3.22 -3.26 9.50
N VAL A 11 -3.17 -3.36 8.16
CA VAL A 11 -2.24 -2.54 7.35
C VAL A 11 -2.50 -1.05 7.54
N ILE A 12 -3.76 -0.60 7.59
CA ILE A 12 -4.07 0.82 7.80
C ILE A 12 -3.61 1.32 9.17
N ASN A 13 -3.75 0.49 10.22
CA ASN A 13 -3.42 0.90 11.58
C ASN A 13 -1.93 0.81 11.90
N THR A 14 -1.20 -0.13 11.31
CA THR A 14 0.19 -0.43 11.69
C THR A 14 1.18 -0.38 10.53
N GLY A 15 0.70 -0.16 9.31
CA GLY A 15 1.52 -0.17 8.11
C GLY A 15 2.44 1.03 8.01
N GLN A 16 3.62 0.79 7.46
CA GLN A 16 4.58 1.81 7.10
C GLN A 16 4.23 2.39 5.73
N ILE A 17 4.22 3.71 5.59
CA ILE A 17 4.22 4.37 4.27
C ILE A 17 5.60 4.17 3.64
N ILE A 18 5.62 3.54 2.45
CA ILE A 18 6.85 3.22 1.72
C ILE A 18 6.97 3.97 0.39
N ALA A 19 5.89 4.60 -0.07
CA ALA A 19 5.90 5.56 -1.18
C ALA A 19 4.70 6.52 -1.06
N GLU A 20 4.89 7.75 -1.48
CA GLU A 20 3.87 8.79 -1.53
C GLU A 20 3.68 9.28 -2.96
N TYR A 21 2.42 9.52 -3.34
CA TYR A 21 2.01 9.99 -4.64
C TYR A 21 1.12 11.23 -4.44
N PRO A 22 1.72 12.39 -4.09
CA PRO A 22 0.96 13.59 -3.78
C PRO A 22 0.19 14.16 -4.97
N ASN A 23 0.59 13.77 -6.18
CA ASN A 23 0.03 14.26 -7.45
C ASN A 23 -1.03 13.32 -8.04
N ASP A 24 -1.37 12.22 -7.36
CA ASP A 24 -2.44 11.33 -7.80
C ASP A 24 -3.80 12.04 -7.81
N ASN A 25 -4.65 11.68 -8.79
CA ASN A 25 -5.98 12.22 -8.97
C ASN A 25 -7.04 11.12 -8.75
N PRO A 26 -8.15 11.37 -8.04
CA PRO A 26 -8.65 12.66 -7.51
C PRO A 26 -8.05 13.12 -6.18
N PHE A 27 -7.30 12.28 -5.49
CA PHE A 27 -6.71 12.60 -4.19
C PHE A 27 -5.27 12.07 -4.12
N PRO A 28 -4.37 12.75 -3.38
CA PRO A 28 -3.08 12.22 -3.00
C PRO A 28 -3.19 10.79 -2.48
N SER A 29 -2.26 9.93 -2.86
CA SER A 29 -2.23 8.55 -2.40
C SER A 29 -0.90 8.17 -1.78
N CYS A 30 -0.89 7.09 -1.01
CA CYS A 30 0.32 6.48 -0.52
C CYS A 30 0.24 4.95 -0.61
N LEU A 31 1.42 4.33 -0.76
CA LEU A 31 1.58 2.88 -0.66
C LEU A 31 2.03 2.54 0.75
N MET A 32 1.21 1.75 1.44
CA MET A 32 1.50 1.22 2.77
C MET A 32 1.91 -0.26 2.70
N LEU A 33 2.85 -0.66 3.56
CA LEU A 33 3.27 -2.05 3.77
C LEU A 33 3.07 -2.45 5.23
N ALA A 34 2.47 -3.62 5.44
CA ALA A 34 2.55 -4.32 6.72
C ALA A 34 2.66 -5.83 6.51
N THR A 35 3.25 -6.52 7.48
CA THR A 35 3.21 -7.99 7.55
C THR A 35 2.05 -8.41 8.44
N VAL A 36 1.05 -9.06 7.85
CA VAL A 36 -0.14 -9.54 8.56
C VAL A 36 -0.15 -11.05 8.50
N ARG A 37 -0.15 -11.71 9.67
CA ARG A 37 -0.13 -13.18 9.78
C ARG A 37 1.03 -13.83 9.00
N GLY A 38 2.22 -13.23 9.08
CA GLY A 38 3.43 -13.73 8.40
C GLY A 38 3.48 -13.45 6.90
N ARG A 39 2.54 -12.68 6.33
CA ARG A 39 2.49 -12.35 4.90
C ARG A 39 2.60 -10.84 4.67
N PRO A 40 3.46 -10.37 3.75
CA PRO A 40 3.49 -8.96 3.39
C PRO A 40 2.25 -8.56 2.59
N LEU A 41 1.70 -7.39 2.91
CA LEU A 41 0.57 -6.80 2.21
C LEU A 41 0.87 -5.35 1.85
N HIS A 42 0.65 -5.04 0.57
CA HIS A 42 0.66 -3.70 0.02
C HIS A 42 -0.75 -3.18 -0.11
N VAL A 43 -0.98 -1.98 0.38
CA VAL A 43 -2.25 -1.27 0.26
C VAL A 43 -1.99 0.12 -0.29
N VAL A 44 -2.64 0.46 -1.40
CA VAL A 44 -2.67 1.83 -1.89
C VAL A 44 -3.89 2.52 -1.30
N VAL A 45 -3.65 3.63 -0.61
CA VAL A 45 -4.68 4.42 0.07
C VAL A 45 -4.68 5.81 -0.52
N ALA A 46 -5.83 6.24 -1.04
CA ALA A 46 -6.06 7.63 -1.41
C ALA A 46 -6.66 8.39 -0.22
N VAL A 47 -6.10 9.56 0.10
CA VAL A 47 -6.45 10.34 1.30
C VAL A 47 -7.17 11.61 0.89
N ALA A 48 -8.48 11.64 1.13
CA ALA A 48 -9.32 12.80 0.89
C ALA A 48 -9.33 13.71 2.13
N ASN A 49 -8.34 14.60 2.22
CA ASN A 49 -8.16 15.48 3.39
C ASN A 49 -9.42 16.31 3.72
N LYS A 50 -10.15 16.80 2.70
CA LYS A 50 -11.33 17.67 2.88
C LYS A 50 -12.46 17.03 3.70
N ASN A 51 -12.64 15.71 3.62
CA ASN A 51 -13.72 15.01 4.31
C ASN A 51 -13.22 13.98 5.34
N ARG A 52 -11.91 13.98 5.64
CA ARG A 52 -11.25 13.01 6.54
C ARG A 52 -11.55 11.56 6.20
N ARG A 53 -11.67 11.24 4.90
CA ARG A 53 -11.89 9.86 4.42
C ARG A 53 -10.64 9.31 3.75
N CYS A 54 -10.47 8.00 3.90
CA CYS A 54 -9.48 7.23 3.17
C CYS A 54 -10.19 6.24 2.24
N HIS A 55 -9.70 6.11 1.02
CA HIS A 55 -10.20 5.17 0.04
C HIS A 55 -9.13 4.12 -0.24
N ILE A 56 -9.48 2.84 -0.09
CA ILE A 56 -8.60 1.74 -0.49
C ILE A 56 -8.68 1.61 -2.01
N VAL A 57 -7.60 1.93 -2.70
CA VAL A 57 -7.53 1.86 -4.17
C VAL A 57 -7.23 0.43 -4.60
N THR A 58 -6.20 -0.18 -4.01
CA THR A 58 -5.87 -1.58 -4.27
C THR A 58 -5.19 -2.23 -3.09
N ILE A 59 -5.27 -3.56 -3.03
CA ILE A 59 -4.57 -4.38 -2.06
C ILE A 59 -3.98 -5.61 -2.75
N TYR A 60 -2.71 -5.91 -2.47
CA TYR A 60 -2.03 -7.05 -3.07
C TYR A 60 -0.89 -7.55 -2.18
N VAL A 61 -0.45 -8.78 -2.43
CA VAL A 61 0.82 -9.28 -1.88
C VAL A 61 1.92 -8.85 -2.86
N PRO A 62 2.99 -8.17 -2.40
CA PRO A 62 4.09 -7.78 -3.28
C PRO A 62 4.72 -9.00 -3.95
N ASP A 63 4.95 -8.87 -5.26
CA ASP A 63 5.63 -9.87 -6.08
C ASP A 63 7.15 -9.82 -5.79
N PRO A 64 7.76 -10.92 -5.29
CA PRO A 64 9.20 -10.97 -5.00
C PRO A 64 10.10 -10.70 -6.22
N ALA A 65 9.59 -10.88 -7.44
CA ALA A 65 10.33 -10.52 -8.67
C ALA A 65 10.40 -8.99 -8.87
N LYS A 66 9.45 -8.24 -8.31
CA LYS A 66 9.33 -6.77 -8.47
C LYS A 66 9.86 -6.01 -7.25
N TRP A 67 9.84 -6.63 -6.08
CA TRP A 67 10.21 -6.03 -4.79
C TRP A 67 11.41 -6.76 -4.17
N SER A 68 12.30 -6.01 -3.51
CA SER A 68 13.37 -6.58 -2.69
C SER A 68 12.82 -7.40 -1.53
N ASP A 69 13.70 -8.11 -0.84
CA ASP A 69 13.31 -9.05 0.23
C ASP A 69 12.70 -8.33 1.45
N ASP A 70 12.92 -7.02 1.58
CA ASP A 70 12.24 -6.17 2.57
C ASP A 70 10.80 -5.82 2.19
N PHE A 71 10.39 -6.12 0.96
CA PHE A 71 9.14 -5.74 0.30
C PHE A 71 8.86 -4.23 0.21
N LYS A 72 9.84 -3.37 0.53
CA LYS A 72 9.70 -1.89 0.53
C LYS A 72 10.31 -1.26 -0.70
N THR A 73 11.42 -1.79 -1.18
CA THR A 73 12.15 -1.23 -2.31
C THR A 73 11.82 -1.99 -3.59
N ARG A 74 11.64 -1.28 -4.69
CA ARG A 74 11.43 -1.90 -6.01
C ARG A 74 12.76 -2.35 -6.56
N ARG A 75 12.82 -3.56 -7.13
CA ARG A 75 14.03 -4.07 -7.81
C ARG A 75 14.30 -3.35 -9.12
N ARG A 76 13.25 -2.87 -9.78
CA ARG A 76 13.35 -2.03 -10.96
C ARG A 76 12.45 -0.81 -10.78
N PRO A 77 12.95 0.42 -11.00
CA PRO A 77 12.08 1.58 -11.03
C PRO A 77 11.04 1.39 -12.14
N TRP A 78 9.87 1.99 -11.97
CA TRP A 78 8.96 2.10 -13.10
C TRP A 78 9.68 2.88 -14.20
N ASN A 79 9.60 2.41 -15.45
CA ASN A 79 9.83 3.31 -16.57
C ASN A 79 8.66 4.29 -16.54
N VAL A 80 8.88 5.47 -15.96
CA VAL A 80 8.03 6.64 -16.14
C VAL A 80 8.36 7.28 -17.47
#